data_AF-A0A1G5UW01-F1
#
_entry.id   AF-A0A1G5UW01-F1
#
_cell.length_a   1.000
_cell.length_b   1.000
_cell.length_c   1.000
_cell.angle_alpha   90.00
_cell.angle_beta   90.00
_cell.angle_gamma   90.00
#
_symmetry.space_group_name_H-M   'P 1'
#
loop_
_entity.id
_entity.type
_entity.pdbx_description
1 polymer ?
#
loop_
_entity_poly.entity_id
_entity_poly.type
_entity_poly.pdbx_seq_one_letter_code
_entity_poly.pdbx_strand_id
1 'polypeptide(L)'
;MDNFPTSEFEITEVKTHSIENLEVSGNLTIRGITKNITFPAVQKGDFIVAKFLLDRFEWNIAYEGSWTDRTLVDRDIQFRIELMLVNAKSSEEVVW
;
A
#
# COMPACT_ATOMS: atom_id res chain seq x y z
N MET A 1 3.49 3.45 25.82
CA MET A 1 2.85 4.04 24.64
C MET A 1 3.80 3.83 23.49
N ASP A 2 3.57 2.80 22.67
CA ASP A 2 4.40 2.62 21.48
C ASP A 2 3.89 3.60 20.43
N ASN A 3 4.57 4.75 20.34
CA ASN A 3 4.25 5.82 19.42
C ASN A 3 4.73 5.42 18.02
N PHE A 4 3.83 4.85 17.22
CA PHE A 4 4.02 4.65 15.78
C PHE A 4 3.13 5.61 15.00
N PRO A 5 3.45 6.92 14.99
CA PRO A 5 2.62 7.93 14.33
C PRO A 5 2.59 7.76 12.80
N THR A 6 3.53 7.00 12.24
CA THR A 6 3.72 6.83 10.80
C THR A 6 3.70 5.36 10.42
N SER A 7 2.99 5.06 9.35
CA SER A 7 3.17 3.84 8.55
C SER A 7 3.98 4.17 7.30
N GLU A 8 4.78 3.23 6.84
CA GLU A 8 5.62 3.39 5.64
C GLU A 8 5.26 2.33 4.62
N PHE A 9 5.28 2.71 3.34
CA PHE A 9 5.14 1.79 2.23
C PHE A 9 6.24 2.06 1.21
N GLU A 10 7.16 1.10 1.07
CA GLU A 10 8.29 1.16 0.15
C GLU A 10 8.05 0.20 -1.01
N ILE A 11 7.96 0.72 -2.23
CA ILE A 11 7.75 -0.09 -3.44
C ILE A 11 9.04 -0.85 -3.75
N THR A 12 8.95 -2.17 -3.84
CA THR A 12 10.07 -3.05 -4.19
C THR A 12 10.02 -3.50 -5.64
N GLU A 13 8.82 -3.65 -6.21
CA GLU A 13 8.64 -4.10 -7.60
C GLU A 13 7.32 -3.56 -8.18
N VAL A 14 7.33 -3.23 -9.47
CA VAL A 14 6.11 -2.96 -10.25
C VAL A 14 6.16 -3.81 -11.52
N LYS A 15 5.21 -4.74 -11.64
CA LYS A 15 4.98 -5.52 -12.86
C LYS A 15 3.83 -4.92 -13.63
N THR A 16 4.03 -4.75 -14.94
CA THR A 16 3.00 -4.25 -15.84
C THR A 16 2.39 -5.43 -16.58
N HIS A 17 1.12 -5.75 -16.30
CA HIS A 17 0.39 -6.78 -17.03
C HIS A 17 -0.26 -6.20 -18.30
N SER A 18 -0.72 -4.96 -18.23
CA SER A 18 -1.16 -4.14 -19.37
C SER A 18 -0.95 -2.65 -19.05
N ILE A 19 -1.21 -1.77 -20.01
CA ILE A 19 -1.08 -0.31 -19.84
C ILE A 19 -1.83 0.19 -18.60
N GLU A 20 -2.97 -0.41 -18.27
CA GLU A 20 -3.81 0.01 -17.14
C GLU A 20 -3.70 -0.92 -15.92
N ASN A 21 -3.24 -2.16 -16.08
CA ASN A 21 -3.18 -3.13 -14.98
C ASN A 21 -1.74 -3.36 -14.52
N LEU A 22 -1.50 -2.99 -13.27
CA LEU A 22 -0.22 -3.11 -12.59
C LEU A 22 -0.34 -4.10 -11.43
N GLU A 23 0.72 -4.82 -11.17
CA GLU A 23 0.93 -5.57 -9.93
C GLU A 23 2.08 -4.90 -9.18
N VAL A 24 1.77 -4.38 -7.99
CA VAL A 24 2.73 -3.62 -7.17
C VAL A 24 3.09 -4.47 -5.96
N SER A 25 4.38 -4.68 -5.76
CA SER A 25 4.92 -5.30 -4.55
C SER A 25 5.67 -4.26 -3.72
N GLY A 26 5.51 -4.30 -2.41
CA GLY A 26 6.21 -3.37 -1.53
C GLY A 26 6.20 -3.80 -0.07
N ASN A 27 7.14 -3.23 0.68
CA ASN A 27 7.26 -3.41 2.12
C ASN A 27 6.31 -2.44 2.82
N LEU A 28 5.28 -2.98 3.46
CA LEU A 28 4.35 -2.23 4.30
C LEU A 28 4.75 -2.37 5.77
N THR A 29 5.11 -1.25 6.37
CA THR A 29 5.44 -1.14 7.78
C THR A 29 4.30 -0.48 8.55
N ILE A 30 3.68 -1.23 9.45
CA ILE A 30 2.67 -0.72 10.39
C ILE A 30 3.08 -1.14 11.80
N ARG A 31 3.10 -0.17 12.73
CA ARG A 31 3.54 -0.38 14.11
C ARG A 31 4.92 -1.06 14.24
N GLY A 32 5.85 -0.71 13.35
CA GLY A 32 7.21 -1.27 13.33
C GLY A 32 7.32 -2.71 12.81
N ILE A 33 6.20 -3.34 12.43
CA ILE A 33 6.20 -4.65 11.78
C ILE A 33 6.18 -4.43 10.28
N THR A 34 7.17 -4.98 9.57
CA THR A 34 7.28 -4.89 8.11
C THR A 34 6.89 -6.21 7.47
N LYS A 35 6.01 -6.17 6.47
CA LYS A 35 5.68 -7.30 5.61
C LYS A 35 5.73 -6.87 4.16
N ASN A 36 6.20 -7.77 3.28
CA ASN A 36 6.08 -7.56 1.85
C ASN A 36 4.69 -7.99 1.40
N ILE A 37 3.98 -7.10 0.72
CA ILE A 37 2.65 -7.34 0.16
C ILE A 37 2.66 -7.09 -1.34
N THR A 38 1.84 -7.85 -2.06
CA THR A 38 1.60 -7.68 -3.49
C THR A 38 0.12 -7.44 -3.72
N PHE A 39 -0.22 -6.40 -4.47
CA PHE A 39 -1.60 -6.06 -4.76
C PHE A 39 -1.78 -5.52 -6.19
N PRO A 40 -2.97 -5.71 -6.79
CA PRO A 40 -3.29 -5.12 -8.07
C PRO A 40 -3.52 -3.62 -7.93
N ALA A 41 -3.07 -2.86 -8.93
CA ALA A 41 -3.31 -1.44 -9.07
C ALA A 41 -3.74 -1.12 -10.49
N VAL A 42 -4.56 -0.08 -10.64
CA VAL A 42 -5.06 0.37 -11.94
C VAL A 42 -4.57 1.78 -12.22
N GLN A 43 -3.92 1.96 -13.37
CA GLN A 43 -3.57 3.28 -13.87
C GLN A 43 -4.81 3.93 -14.53
N LYS A 44 -5.09 5.18 -14.14
CA LYS A 44 -6.19 6.02 -14.64
C LYS A 44 -5.64 7.40 -14.97
N GLY A 45 -5.15 7.57 -16.20
CA GLY A 45 -4.43 8.78 -16.60
C GLY A 45 -3.17 8.96 -15.76
N ASP A 46 -3.11 10.07 -15.03
CA ASP A 46 -2.00 10.42 -14.14
C ASP A 46 -2.13 9.82 -12.73
N PHE A 47 -3.15 8.98 -12.48
CA PHE A 47 -3.35 8.35 -11.18
C PHE A 47 -3.07 6.85 -11.23
N ILE A 48 -2.53 6.30 -10.15
CA ILE A 48 -2.49 4.87 -9.88
C ILE A 48 -3.37 4.62 -8.65
N VAL A 49 -4.42 3.82 -8.83
CA VAL A 49 -5.40 3.53 -7.78
C VAL A 49 -5.32 2.06 -7.41
N ALA A 50 -5.13 1.76 -6.13
CA ALA A 50 -5.16 0.42 -5.59
C ALA A 50 -6.19 0.31 -4.46
N LYS A 51 -6.94 -0.79 -4.47
CA LYS A 51 -7.83 -1.17 -3.37
C LYS A 51 -7.62 -2.64 -3.10
N PHE A 52 -7.18 -2.97 -1.89
CA PHE A 52 -6.90 -4.33 -1.50
C PHE A 52 -7.28 -4.57 -0.03
N LEU A 53 -7.48 -5.84 0.31
CA LEU A 53 -7.70 -6.31 1.67
C LEU A 53 -6.37 -6.79 2.23
N LEU A 54 -6.12 -6.50 3.51
CA LEU A 54 -5.01 -7.10 4.25
C LEU A 54 -5.52 -7.66 5.57
N ASP A 55 -4.93 -8.78 6.00
CA ASP A 55 -5.16 -9.32 7.34
C ASP A 55 -4.36 -8.48 8.34
N ARG A 56 -5.08 -7.65 9.11
CA ARG A 56 -4.45 -6.72 10.06
C ARG A 56 -3.77 -7.44 11.22
N PHE A 57 -4.11 -8.71 11.46
CA PHE A 57 -3.47 -9.49 12.51
C PHE A 57 -2.00 -9.78 12.20
N GLU A 58 -1.59 -9.73 10.92
CA GLU A 58 -0.16 -9.86 10.55
C GLU A 58 0.73 -8.73 11.08
N TRP A 59 0.12 -7.57 11.42
CA TRP A 59 0.76 -6.41 12.05
C TRP A 59 0.38 -6.25 13.53
N ASN A 60 -0.14 -7.31 14.16
CA ASN A 60 -0.59 -7.28 15.56
C ASN A 60 -1.60 -6.15 15.87
N ILE A 61 -2.45 -5.82 14.89
CA ILE A 61 -3.52 -4.83 15.08
C ILE A 61 -4.79 -5.58 15.47
N ALA A 62 -5.11 -5.53 16.76
CA ALA A 62 -6.37 -6.01 17.30
C ALA A 62 -7.05 -4.88 18.09
N TYR A 63 -8.38 -4.88 18.11
CA TYR A 63 -9.13 -4.00 19.01
C TYR A 63 -8.93 -4.46 20.47
N GLU A 64 -8.86 -3.52 21.40
CA GLU A 64 -8.82 -3.83 22.83
C GLU A 64 -10.04 -4.71 23.19
N GLY A 65 -9.79 -5.89 23.79
CA GLY A 65 -10.81 -6.90 24.10
C GLY A 65 -11.01 -8.01 23.03
N SER A 66 -10.42 -7.90 21.84
CA SER A 66 -10.66 -8.83 20.72
C SER A 66 -9.67 -10.01 20.62
N TRP A 67 -8.60 -10.04 21.42
CA TRP A 67 -7.63 -11.14 21.38
C TRP A 67 -8.25 -12.50 21.74
N THR A 68 -9.31 -12.52 22.56
CA THR A 68 -10.05 -13.73 22.97
C THR A 68 -11.22 -14.06 22.05
N ASP A 69 -11.80 -13.07 21.36
CA ASP A 69 -12.92 -13.23 20.41
C ASP A 69 -12.52 -12.76 19.00
N ARG A 70 -11.74 -13.60 18.31
CA ARG A 70 -11.42 -13.44 16.88
C ARG A 70 -12.63 -13.61 15.95
N THR A 71 -13.78 -14.01 16.50
CA THR A 71 -15.03 -14.28 15.79
C THR A 71 -15.92 -13.04 15.63
N LEU A 72 -15.71 -12.01 16.44
CA LEU A 72 -16.58 -10.81 16.46
C LEU A 72 -16.01 -9.62 15.69
N VAL A 73 -14.78 -9.71 15.20
CA VAL A 73 -14.14 -8.59 14.49
C VAL A 73 -13.58 -9.09 13.17
N ASP A 74 -14.00 -8.46 12.07
CA ASP A 74 -13.51 -8.76 10.72
C ASP A 74 -11.98 -8.79 10.68
N ARG A 75 -11.40 -9.87 10.17
CA ARG A 75 -9.94 -10.04 10.06
C ARG A 75 -9.32 -9.03 9.11
N ASP A 76 -10.08 -8.67 8.08
CA ASP A 76 -9.57 -7.85 7.00
C ASP A 76 -9.84 -6.37 7.28
N ILE A 77 -8.84 -5.53 7.02
CA ILE A 77 -9.05 -4.09 6.82
C ILE A 77 -8.96 -3.82 5.33
N GLN A 78 -9.89 -3.01 4.82
CA GLN A 78 -9.82 -2.51 3.47
C GLN A 78 -8.87 -1.31 3.39
N PHE A 79 -7.76 -1.49 2.69
CA PHE A 79 -6.85 -0.40 2.35
C PHE A 79 -7.21 0.18 0.98
N ARG A 80 -7.18 1.51 0.90
CA ARG A 80 -7.32 2.27 -0.34
C ARG A 80 -6.11 3.17 -0.45
N ILE A 81 -5.36 3.02 -1.54
CA ILE A 81 -4.22 3.85 -1.88
C ILE A 81 -4.52 4.52 -3.22
N GLU A 82 -4.32 5.83 -3.28
CA GLU A 82 -4.40 6.62 -4.49
C GLU A 82 -3.09 7.40 -4.60
N LEU A 83 -2.31 7.08 -5.63
CA LEU A 83 -1.04 7.73 -5.92
C LEU A 83 -1.22 8.63 -7.14
N MET A 84 -0.70 9.84 -7.06
CA MET A 84 -0.63 10.76 -8.19
C MET A 84 0.76 10.65 -8.81
N LEU A 85 0.80 10.37 -10.11
CA LEU A 85 2.01 10.47 -10.90
C LEU A 85 2.30 11.95 -11.12
N VAL A 86 3.31 12.46 -10.42
CA VAL A 86 3.82 13.79 -10.70
C VAL A 86 4.88 13.63 -11.77
N ASN A 87 4.56 14.01 -13.02
CA ASN A 87 5.58 14.06 -14.07
C ASN A 87 6.68 15.03 -13.61
N ALA A 88 7.81 14.49 -13.17
CA ALA A 88 9.02 15.27 -13.04
C ALA A 88 9.33 15.80 -14.44
N LYS A 89 9.25 17.12 -14.63
CA LYS A 89 9.52 17.76 -15.92
C LYS A 89 10.79 17.15 -16.52
N SER A 90 10.65 16.55 -17.70
CA SER A 90 11.78 16.32 -18.60
C SER A 90 12.45 17.67 -18.79
N SER A 91 13.69 17.80 -18.34
CA SER A 91 14.54 18.94 -18.66
C SER A 91 14.64 19.00 -20.18
N GLU A 92 13.98 19.98 -20.78
CA GLU A 92 14.13 20.30 -22.19
C GLU A 92 15.63 20.46 -22.46
N GLU A 93 16.17 19.63 -23.36
CA GLU A 93 17.52 19.82 -23.89
C GLU A 93 17.58 21.20 -24.54
N VAL A 94 18.33 22.11 -23.93
CA VAL A 94 18.72 23.37 -24.57
C VAL A 94 19.75 23.02 -25.63
N VAL A 95 19.29 22.90 -26.87
CA VAL A 95 20.14 22.79 -28.05
C VAL A 95 20.66 24.20 -28.38
N TRP A 96 21.98 24.37 -28.33
CA TRP A 96 22.67 25.59 -28.78
C TRP A 96 23.01 25.51 -30.26
#